data_AF-A0A4Y2A118-F1
#
_entry.id   AF-A0A4Y2A118-F1
#
_cell.length_a   1.000
_cell.length_b   1.000
_cell.length_c   1.000
_cell.angle_alpha   90.00
_cell.angle_beta   90.00
_cell.angle_gamma   90.00
#
_symmetry.space_group_name_H-M   'P 1'
#
loop_
_entity.id
_entity.type
_entity.pdbx_description
1 polymer ?
#
loop_
_entity_poly.entity_id
_entity_poly.type
_entity_poly.pdbx_seq_one_letter_code
_entity_poly.pdbx_strand_id
1 'polypeptide(L)'
;MWRAKFKINSQTFDGQSWIIFKTQFDVVSSTNGWTDFEKASQLVVSLRGSAAEVLQGIPADKLTDLMTIENALQSRFGDSHLTQFCRTELKTRRQKPGESLQVLAADVERLMSLAYAECPLDVRESLVFRRRY
;
A
#
# COMPACT_ATOMS: atom_id res chain seq x y z
N MET A 1 21.60 29.39 -22.72
CA MET A 1 20.21 29.03 -22.38
C MET A 1 20.27 28.04 -21.22
N TRP A 2 20.13 28.48 -19.97
CA TRP A 2 20.16 27.59 -18.82
C TRP A 2 18.75 27.02 -18.62
N ARG A 3 18.54 25.73 -18.93
CA ARG A 3 17.30 25.06 -18.51
C ARG A 3 17.40 24.81 -17.01
N ALA A 4 16.64 25.55 -16.21
CA ALA A 4 16.39 25.15 -14.84
C ALA A 4 15.76 23.76 -14.86
N LYS A 5 16.45 22.75 -14.29
CA LYS A 5 15.84 21.45 -14.03
C LYS A 5 14.75 21.67 -12.98
N PHE A 6 13.48 21.69 -13.39
CA PHE A 6 12.36 21.62 -12.45
C PHE A 6 12.43 20.26 -11.74
N LYS A 7 12.85 20.24 -10.48
CA LYS A 7 12.77 19.05 -9.64
C LYS A 7 11.30 18.87 -9.26
N ILE A 8 10.73 17.71 -9.60
CA ILE A 8 9.36 17.36 -9.18
C ILE A 8 9.41 17.07 -7.68
N ASN A 9 8.56 17.72 -6.90
CA ASN A 9 8.47 17.50 -5.46
C ASN A 9 7.79 16.15 -5.17
N SER A 10 8.27 15.42 -4.16
CA SER A 10 7.55 14.26 -3.64
C SER A 10 6.26 14.71 -2.95
N GLN A 11 5.22 13.88 -3.10
CA GLN A 11 3.96 14.08 -2.38
C GLN A 11 4.14 13.73 -0.89
N THR A 12 3.26 14.22 -0.03
CA THR A 12 3.25 13.84 1.40
C THR A 12 2.52 12.52 1.59
N PHE A 13 2.99 11.69 2.53
CA PHE A 13 2.37 10.42 2.91
C PHE A 13 1.94 10.45 4.38
N ASP A 14 0.65 10.26 4.63
CA ASP A 14 0.02 10.31 5.96
C ASP A 14 -0.55 8.96 6.42
N GLY A 15 -0.29 7.88 5.66
CA GLY A 15 -0.79 6.53 5.95
C GLY A 15 -1.93 6.05 5.06
N GLN A 16 -2.15 6.70 3.91
CA GLN A 16 -2.97 6.16 2.81
C GLN A 16 -2.32 4.90 2.20
N SER A 17 -2.77 4.45 1.02
CA SER A 17 -2.17 3.29 0.33
C SER A 17 -0.67 3.49 0.08
N TRP A 18 0.14 2.69 0.78
CA TRP A 18 1.60 2.68 0.61
C TRP A 18 2.01 2.33 -0.82
N ILE A 19 1.30 1.40 -1.48
CA ILE A 19 1.60 0.97 -2.86
C ILE A 19 1.42 2.12 -3.86
N ILE A 20 0.34 2.88 -3.73
CA ILE A 20 0.08 4.05 -4.60
C ILE A 20 1.16 5.10 -4.37
N PHE A 21 1.45 5.42 -3.12
CA PHE A 21 2.47 6.39 -2.77
C PHE A 21 3.86 5.97 -3.29
N LYS A 22 4.27 4.72 -3.06
CA LYS A 22 5.55 4.17 -3.50
C LYS A 22 5.69 4.25 -5.02
N THR A 23 4.64 3.88 -5.77
CA THR A 23 4.64 3.98 -7.24
C THR A 23 4.85 5.41 -7.72
N GLN A 24 4.15 6.38 -7.13
CA GLN A 24 4.33 7.80 -7.47
C GLN A 24 5.74 8.29 -7.10
N PHE A 25 6.23 7.89 -5.93
CA PHE A 25 7.57 8.21 -5.45
C PHE A 25 8.67 7.65 -6.37
N ASP A 26 8.51 6.43 -6.86
CA ASP A 26 9.45 5.78 -7.78
C ASP A 26 9.50 6.50 -9.15
N VAL A 27 8.36 6.95 -9.66
CA VAL A 27 8.30 7.76 -10.89
C VAL A 27 9.03 9.10 -10.69
N VAL A 28 8.77 9.80 -9.58
CA VAL A 28 9.41 11.09 -9.27
C VAL A 28 10.92 10.94 -9.07
N SER A 29 11.34 9.92 -8.31
CA SER A 29 12.76 9.68 -8.03
C SER A 29 13.54 9.31 -9.29
N SER A 30 12.95 8.49 -10.16
CA SER A 30 13.53 8.13 -11.46
C SER A 30 13.63 9.35 -12.39
N THR A 31 12.60 10.18 -12.44
CA THR A 31 12.59 11.41 -13.25
C THR A 31 13.65 12.41 -12.79
N ASN A 32 13.84 12.51 -11.47
CA ASN A 32 14.82 13.41 -10.88
C ASN A 32 16.25 12.82 -10.81
N GLY A 33 16.42 11.52 -11.09
CA GLY A 33 17.69 10.82 -11.00
C GLY A 33 18.24 10.72 -9.57
N TRP A 34 17.36 10.54 -8.58
CA TRP A 34 17.77 10.46 -7.17
C TRP A 34 18.57 9.20 -6.87
N THR A 35 19.65 9.38 -6.12
CA THR A 35 20.39 8.29 -5.46
C THR A 35 19.57 7.68 -4.32
N ASP A 36 19.91 6.49 -3.86
CA ASP A 36 19.19 5.83 -2.76
C ASP A 36 19.23 6.64 -1.46
N PHE A 37 20.32 7.37 -1.21
CA PHE A 37 20.42 8.30 -0.10
C PHE A 37 19.46 9.48 -0.23
N GLU A 38 19.35 10.07 -1.43
CA GLU A 38 18.38 11.14 -1.70
C GLU A 38 16.94 10.64 -1.61
N LYS A 39 16.67 9.42 -2.08
CA LYS A 39 15.37 8.75 -1.91
C LYS A 39 15.05 8.55 -0.44
N ALA A 40 15.96 8.01 0.36
CA ALA A 40 15.75 7.81 1.79
C ALA A 40 15.44 9.15 2.50
N SER A 41 16.24 10.18 2.22
CA SER A 41 16.04 11.52 2.78
C SER A 41 14.69 12.11 2.38
N GLN A 42 14.31 12.00 1.10
CA GLN A 42 13.01 12.50 0.63
C GLN A 42 11.85 11.70 1.19
N LEU A 43 12.01 10.39 1.35
CA LEU A 43 10.99 9.53 1.93
C LEU A 43 10.70 9.96 3.37
N VAL A 44 11.73 10.12 4.20
CA VAL A 44 11.61 10.63 5.59
C VAL A 44 10.92 11.99 5.65
N VAL A 45 11.32 12.94 4.79
CA VAL A 45 10.73 14.29 4.73
C VAL A 45 9.29 14.28 4.23
N SER A 46 8.89 13.27 3.48
CA SER A 46 7.53 13.12 2.94
C SER A 46 6.54 12.55 3.96
N LEU A 47 7.00 11.88 5.02
CA LEU A 47 6.13 11.26 6.02
C LEU A 47 5.44 12.29 6.93
N ARG A 48 4.14 12.12 7.16
CA ARG A 48 3.31 12.93 8.05
C ARG A 48 2.43 12.02 8.91
N GLY A 49 1.92 12.55 10.03
CA GLY A 49 0.97 11.85 10.90
C GLY A 49 1.42 10.43 11.29
N SER A 50 0.50 9.45 11.14
CA SER A 50 0.72 8.04 11.46
C SER A 50 1.92 7.43 10.72
N ALA A 51 2.21 7.90 9.50
CA ALA A 51 3.37 7.42 8.75
C ALA A 51 4.70 7.87 9.35
N ALA A 52 4.76 9.10 9.89
CA ALA A 52 5.97 9.62 10.53
C ALA A 52 6.30 8.87 11.84
N GLU A 53 5.30 8.33 12.52
CA GLU A 53 5.52 7.53 13.74
C GLU A 53 6.33 6.24 13.47
N VAL A 54 6.34 5.71 12.23
CA VAL A 54 7.18 4.57 11.87
C VAL A 54 8.66 4.84 12.12
N LEU A 55 9.08 6.10 11.97
CA LEU A 55 10.47 6.51 12.15
C LEU A 55 10.95 6.32 13.60
N GLN A 56 10.05 6.30 14.59
CA GLN A 56 10.41 6.08 15.99
C GLN A 56 10.93 4.66 16.24
N GLY A 57 10.55 3.70 15.40
CA GLY A 57 11.01 2.31 15.48
C GLY A 57 12.32 2.04 14.74
N ILE A 58 12.86 3.02 14.01
CA ILE A 58 14.06 2.86 13.18
C ILE A 58 15.24 3.55 13.88
N PRO A 59 16.39 2.86 14.07
CA PRO A 59 17.61 3.49 14.58
C PRO A 59 18.05 4.67 13.70
N ALA A 60 18.54 5.74 14.32
CA ALA A 60 18.88 6.98 13.61
C ALA A 60 19.96 6.80 12.52
N ASP A 61 20.91 5.88 12.74
CA ASP A 61 21.95 5.51 11.78
C ASP A 61 21.41 4.74 10.56
N LYS A 62 20.16 4.26 10.63
CA LYS A 62 19.45 3.55 9.55
C LYS A 62 18.39 4.39 8.85
N LEU A 63 18.17 5.64 9.28
CA LEU A 63 17.27 6.59 8.61
C LEU A 63 17.81 7.13 7.28
N THR A 64 19.01 6.70 6.89
CA THR A 64 19.61 6.97 5.57
C THR A 64 19.56 5.75 4.65
N ASP A 65 19.16 4.59 5.18
CA ASP A 65 19.00 3.36 4.42
C ASP A 65 17.57 3.24 3.88
N LEU A 66 17.44 3.41 2.57
CA LEU A 66 16.16 3.36 1.86
C LEU A 66 15.41 2.05 2.14
N MET A 67 16.12 0.92 2.12
CA MET A 67 15.51 -0.40 2.26
C MET A 67 14.90 -0.59 3.64
N THR A 68 15.58 -0.13 4.70
CA THR A 68 15.06 -0.20 6.08
C THR A 68 13.75 0.60 6.21
N ILE A 69 13.71 1.82 5.66
CA ILE A 69 12.53 2.69 5.75
C ILE A 69 11.37 2.11 4.94
N GLU A 70 11.62 1.66 3.71
CA GLU A 70 10.59 1.03 2.87
C GLU A 70 10.01 -0.23 3.52
N ASN A 71 10.84 -1.08 4.13
CA ASN A 71 10.38 -2.28 4.79
C ASN A 71 9.50 -1.97 6.01
N ALA A 72 9.86 -0.96 6.80
CA ALA A 72 9.06 -0.52 7.94
C ALA A 72 7.70 0.04 7.48
N LEU A 73 7.69 0.84 6.41
CA LEU A 73 6.45 1.37 5.82
C LEU A 73 5.61 0.28 5.17
N GLN A 74 6.22 -0.68 4.47
CA GLN A 74 5.54 -1.86 3.93
C GLN A 74 4.94 -2.73 5.04
N SER A 75 5.64 -2.91 6.16
CA SER A 75 5.13 -3.71 7.27
C SER A 75 3.90 -3.08 7.92
N ARG A 76 3.88 -1.74 8.08
CA ARG A 76 2.78 -1.02 8.73
C ARG A 76 1.65 -0.57 7.80
N PHE A 77 1.94 -0.25 6.55
CA PHE A 77 0.98 0.33 5.59
C PHE A 77 0.89 -0.44 4.28
N GLY A 78 1.69 -1.49 4.10
CA GLY A 78 1.56 -2.39 2.95
C GLY A 78 0.23 -3.13 2.95
N ASP A 79 0.05 -3.99 1.95
CA ASP A 79 -1.20 -4.68 1.67
C ASP A 79 -1.74 -5.53 2.83
N SER A 80 -0.97 -5.76 3.90
CA SER A 80 -1.43 -6.45 5.11
C SER A 80 -2.67 -5.78 5.72
N HIS A 81 -2.76 -4.44 5.70
CA HIS A 81 -3.91 -3.71 6.23
C HIS A 81 -5.11 -3.75 5.29
N LEU A 82 -4.90 -3.66 3.96
CA LEU A 82 -5.98 -3.84 2.98
C LEU A 82 -6.51 -5.27 3.02
N THR A 83 -5.61 -6.25 3.14
CA THR A 83 -5.92 -7.67 3.29
C THR A 83 -6.73 -7.93 4.56
N GLN A 84 -6.34 -7.40 5.71
CA GLN A 84 -7.07 -7.58 6.98
C GLN A 84 -8.40 -6.82 7.01
N PHE A 85 -8.44 -5.61 6.45
CA PHE A 85 -9.68 -4.85 6.28
C PHE A 85 -10.66 -5.60 5.38
N CYS A 86 -10.23 -6.02 4.18
CA CYS A 86 -11.05 -6.80 3.25
C CYS A 86 -11.46 -8.16 3.82
N ARG A 87 -10.60 -8.85 4.60
CA ARG A 87 -10.97 -10.08 5.33
C ARG A 87 -12.09 -9.83 6.33
N THR A 88 -12.04 -8.70 7.04
CA THR A 88 -13.05 -8.32 8.03
C THR A 88 -14.35 -7.95 7.33
N GLU A 89 -14.29 -7.12 6.29
CA GLU A 89 -15.44 -6.71 5.49
C GLU A 89 -16.12 -7.91 4.83
N LEU A 90 -15.35 -8.88 4.33
CA LEU A 90 -15.85 -10.14 3.76
C LEU A 90 -16.50 -11.08 4.78
N LYS A 91 -16.13 -11.00 6.07
CA LYS A 91 -16.82 -11.73 7.15
C LYS A 91 -18.18 -11.10 7.49
N THR A 92 -18.29 -9.79 7.39
CA THR A 92 -19.51 -9.05 7.73
C THR A 92 -20.43 -8.81 6.54
N ARG A 93 -19.96 -9.06 5.31
CA ARG A 93 -20.71 -8.83 4.09
C ARG A 93 -21.97 -9.70 4.03
N ARG A 94 -23.13 -9.05 3.96
CA ARG A 94 -24.44 -9.65 3.71
C ARG A 94 -25.16 -8.86 2.62
N GLN A 95 -26.08 -9.49 1.89
CA GLN A 95 -26.91 -8.80 0.91
C GLN A 95 -27.67 -7.65 1.57
N LYS A 96 -27.61 -6.45 0.99
CA LYS A 96 -28.41 -5.31 1.45
C LYS A 96 -29.83 -5.38 0.88
N PRO A 97 -30.85 -4.81 1.56
CA PRO A 97 -32.19 -4.71 1.00
C PRO A 97 -32.17 -3.95 -0.33
N GLY A 98 -32.71 -4.56 -1.40
CA GLY A 98 -32.71 -3.97 -2.76
C GLY A 98 -31.42 -4.17 -3.57
N GLU A 99 -30.40 -4.81 -3.00
CA GLU A 99 -29.18 -5.17 -3.74
C GLU A 99 -29.39 -6.44 -4.56
N SER A 100 -28.98 -6.44 -5.83
CA SER A 100 -29.04 -7.65 -6.66
C SER A 100 -27.96 -8.65 -6.28
N LEU A 101 -28.23 -9.93 -6.53
CA LEU A 101 -27.27 -11.01 -6.24
C LEU A 101 -25.98 -10.86 -7.06
N GLN A 102 -26.04 -10.30 -8.26
CA GLN A 102 -24.86 -10.05 -9.08
C GLN A 102 -23.94 -8.99 -8.46
N VAL A 103 -24.51 -7.93 -7.89
CA VAL A 103 -23.75 -6.86 -7.21
C VAL A 103 -23.08 -7.40 -5.95
N LEU A 104 -23.81 -8.21 -5.17
CA LEU A 104 -23.23 -8.91 -4.02
C LEU A 104 -22.08 -9.84 -4.44
N ALA A 105 -22.26 -10.64 -5.49
CA ALA A 105 -21.27 -11.60 -5.95
C ALA A 105 -19.98 -10.90 -6.44
N ALA A 106 -20.11 -9.86 -7.26
CA ALA A 106 -18.98 -9.08 -7.74
C ALA A 106 -18.19 -8.41 -6.60
N ASP A 107 -18.90 -7.89 -5.60
CA ASP A 107 -18.28 -7.27 -4.43
C ASP A 107 -17.58 -8.30 -3.53
N VAL A 108 -18.17 -9.49 -3.35
CA VAL A 108 -17.52 -10.62 -2.64
C VAL A 108 -16.28 -11.09 -3.39
N GLU A 109 -16.32 -11.21 -4.71
CA GLU A 109 -15.19 -11.63 -5.55
C GLU A 109 -14.04 -10.60 -5.51
N ARG A 110 -14.38 -9.31 -5.57
CA ARG A 110 -13.43 -8.22 -5.37
C ARG A 110 -12.79 -8.29 -3.98
N LEU A 111 -13.59 -8.42 -2.93
CA LEU A 111 -13.11 -8.54 -1.56
C LEU A 111 -12.25 -9.79 -1.35
N MET A 112 -12.58 -10.93 -1.97
CA MET A 112 -11.76 -12.16 -1.95
C MET A 112 -10.38 -11.92 -2.58
N SER A 113 -10.35 -11.25 -3.73
CA SER A 113 -9.11 -10.96 -4.45
C SER A 113 -8.17 -10.05 -3.65
N LEU A 114 -8.73 -9.08 -2.92
CA LEU A 114 -7.99 -8.18 -2.05
C LEU A 114 -7.60 -8.83 -0.70
N ALA A 115 -8.49 -9.63 -0.10
CA ALA A 115 -8.29 -10.33 1.17
C ALA A 115 -7.29 -11.50 1.11
N TYR A 116 -7.00 -11.98 -0.09
CA TYR A 116 -6.09 -13.10 -0.36
C TYR A 116 -5.13 -12.79 -1.51
N ALA A 117 -4.78 -11.51 -1.70
CA ALA A 117 -3.84 -11.05 -2.71
C ALA A 117 -2.49 -11.80 -2.63
N GLU A 118 -2.06 -12.10 -1.41
CA GLU A 118 -0.79 -12.78 -1.08
C GLU A 118 -0.86 -14.32 -1.16
N CYS A 119 -2.05 -14.92 -1.30
CA CYS A 119 -2.16 -16.38 -1.46
C CYS A 119 -2.02 -16.77 -2.94
N PRO A 120 -1.35 -17.89 -3.24
CA PRO A 120 -1.29 -18.43 -4.59
C PRO A 120 -2.70 -18.80 -5.09
N LEU A 121 -2.91 -18.69 -6.42
CA LEU A 121 -4.24 -18.72 -7.07
C LEU A 121 -5.03 -20.01 -6.78
N ASP A 122 -4.33 -21.13 -6.62
CA ASP A 122 -4.89 -22.44 -6.26
C ASP A 122 -5.58 -22.43 -4.88
N VAL A 123 -4.99 -21.72 -3.92
CA VAL A 123 -5.59 -21.52 -2.59
C VAL A 123 -6.79 -20.58 -2.69
N ARG A 124 -6.70 -19.52 -3.53
CA ARG A 124 -7.78 -18.56 -3.73
C ARG A 124 -9.02 -19.22 -4.33
N GLU A 125 -8.87 -20.04 -5.36
CA GLU A 125 -9.99 -20.78 -5.99
C GLU A 125 -10.63 -21.77 -5.02
N SER A 126 -9.83 -22.54 -4.27
CA SER A 126 -10.35 -23.53 -3.31
C SER A 126 -11.25 -22.91 -2.23
N LEU A 127 -10.97 -21.67 -1.82
CA LEU A 127 -11.74 -20.92 -0.83
C LEU A 127 -13.05 -20.35 -1.41
N VAL A 128 -13.05 -19.94 -2.69
CA VAL A 128 -14.25 -19.50 -3.41
C VAL A 128 -15.24 -20.67 -3.58
N PHE A 129 -14.75 -21.87 -3.87
CA PHE A 129 -15.58 -23.06 -4.01
C PHE A 129 -16.21 -23.54 -2.70
N ARG A 130 -15.53 -23.37 -1.55
CA ARG A 130 -15.98 -23.87 -0.25
C ARG A 130 -17.17 -23.13 0.37
N ARG A 131 -17.54 -21.94 -0.11
CA ARG A 131 -18.70 -21.16 0.39
C ARG A 131 -20.00 -21.38 -0.42
N ARG A 132 -19.99 -22.26 -1.42
CA ARG A 132 -21.14 -22.55 -2.29
C ARG A 132 -21.96 -23.79 -1.89
N TYR A 133 -21.62 -24.47 -0.78
CA TYR A 133 -22.38 -25.60 -0.23
C TYR A 133 -22.58 -25.46 1.27
#